data_AF-A0A7W0W9W5-F1
#
_entry.id   AF-A0A7W0W9W5-F1
#
_cell.length_a   1.000
_cell.length_b   1.000
_cell.length_c   1.000
_cell.angle_alpha   90.00
_cell.angle_beta   90.00
_cell.angle_gamma   90.00
#
_symmetry.space_group_name_H-M   'P 1'
#
loop_
_entity.id
_entity.type
_entity.pdbx_description
1 polymer ?
#
loop_
_entity_poly.entity_id
_entity_poly.type
_entity_poly.pdbx_seq_one_letter_code
_entity_poly.pdbx_strand_id
1 'polypeptide(L)'
;MQKLIRLGVCVALALVVGTGVSSAQSTDLPATKTFTLAPGGTASVSYEAFCLDFGKKFPVSVNAPSRVADAKIQNALYYGLTKNYQTSDARELQYAIWELSEAENVPQSGDVAAEIKAATTAAPALAGTSVLDAVRDNKVKLTLNTWEPIGAKVDLGALTDNFYGKGTLTLENTSQESLTLAMPVGTVFQTPDAESQNMVGYATNVQVNNPATTLPETSAFDSAPSLWIAVVGAYFLVVGMMIKKFMRSYK
;
A
#
# COMPACT_ATOMS: atom_id res chain seq x y z
N MET A 1 69.44 27.60 13.04
CA MET A 1 69.94 26.21 13.14
C MET A 1 68.77 25.26 12.88
N GLN A 2 69.00 24.32 11.96
CA GLN A 2 68.38 22.98 11.75
C GLN A 2 67.01 22.68 12.40
N LYS A 3 65.95 22.52 11.60
CA LYS A 3 65.46 21.26 10.97
C LYS A 3 65.30 20.08 11.96
N LEU A 4 64.06 19.67 12.21
CA LEU A 4 63.68 18.24 12.15
C LEU A 4 62.18 18.06 11.98
N ILE A 5 61.83 17.71 10.74
CA ILE A 5 60.56 17.20 10.25
C ILE A 5 60.42 15.77 10.76
N ARG A 6 59.30 15.42 11.41
CA ARG A 6 58.86 14.03 11.55
C ARG A 6 57.43 13.91 11.02
N LEU A 7 57.34 13.26 9.86
CA LEU A 7 56.13 12.82 9.18
C LEU A 7 55.27 11.99 10.15
N GLY A 8 54.04 12.46 10.38
CA GLY A 8 52.98 11.66 10.98
C GLY A 8 52.30 10.82 9.91
N VAL A 9 52.24 9.51 10.13
CA VAL A 9 51.37 8.59 9.38
C VAL A 9 50.43 7.97 10.41
N CYS A 10 49.28 8.61 10.60
CA CYS A 10 48.14 8.02 11.32
C CYS A 10 47.23 7.39 10.28
N VAL A 11 47.36 6.08 10.06
CA VAL A 11 46.36 5.30 9.31
C VAL A 11 45.19 5.03 10.26
N ALA A 12 44.16 5.87 10.19
CA ALA A 12 42.90 5.63 10.87
C ALA A 12 42.06 4.67 10.01
N LEU A 13 42.02 3.40 10.41
CA LEU A 13 41.15 2.38 9.84
C LEU A 13 39.72 2.61 10.40
N ALA A 14 38.88 3.33 9.66
CA ALA A 14 37.48 3.53 10.03
C ALA A 14 36.67 2.27 9.68
N LEU A 15 36.41 1.44 10.69
CA LEU A 15 35.48 0.32 10.62
C LEU A 15 34.06 0.90 10.56
N VAL A 16 33.47 0.98 9.37
CA VAL A 16 32.04 1.30 9.20
C VAL A 16 31.25 0.06 9.60
N VAL A 17 30.86 -0.01 10.87
CA VAL A 17 29.85 -0.96 11.35
C VAL A 17 28.52 -0.50 10.76
N GLY A 18 28.12 -1.12 9.66
CA GLY A 18 26.77 -0.96 9.11
C GLY A 18 25.76 -1.42 10.14
N THR A 19 25.12 -0.49 10.83
CA THR A 19 23.90 -0.75 11.59
C THR A 19 22.82 -1.17 10.60
N GLY A 20 22.66 -2.48 10.46
CA GLY A 20 21.50 -3.05 9.78
C GLY A 20 20.25 -2.55 10.49
N VAL A 21 19.50 -1.69 9.82
CA VAL A 21 18.18 -1.28 10.27
C VAL A 21 17.29 -2.50 10.04
N SER A 22 17.15 -3.34 11.07
CA SER A 22 16.11 -4.36 11.08
C SER A 22 14.78 -3.62 11.11
N SER A 23 14.13 -3.51 9.95
CA SER A 23 12.73 -3.11 9.88
C SER A 23 11.91 -4.18 10.60
N ALA A 24 11.56 -3.89 11.86
CA ALA A 24 10.52 -4.62 12.54
C ALA A 24 9.25 -4.46 11.69
N GLN A 25 8.83 -5.54 11.02
CA GLN A 25 7.52 -5.59 10.38
C GLN A 25 6.50 -5.45 11.51
N SER A 26 5.89 -4.27 11.63
CA SER A 26 4.76 -4.09 12.54
C SER A 26 3.67 -5.06 12.12
N THR A 27 3.29 -5.95 13.05
CA THR A 27 2.06 -6.74 13.02
C THR A 27 0.85 -5.83 13.24
N ASP A 28 0.80 -4.72 12.50
CA ASP A 28 -0.38 -3.86 12.42
C ASP A 28 -1.44 -4.65 11.67
N LEU A 29 -2.58 -4.82 12.34
CA LEU A 29 -3.71 -5.54 11.79
C LEU A 29 -4.12 -4.95 10.43
N PRO A 30 -4.49 -5.79 9.46
CA PRO A 30 -4.77 -5.37 8.08
C PRO A 30 -5.90 -4.33 7.94
N ALA A 31 -6.78 -4.24 8.92
CA ALA A 31 -7.99 -3.42 8.92
C ALA A 31 -7.77 -1.90 8.98
N THR A 32 -6.57 -1.45 9.36
CA THR A 32 -6.30 -0.05 9.72
C THR A 32 -5.21 0.60 8.89
N LYS A 33 -4.60 -0.13 7.94
CA LYS A 33 -3.53 0.41 7.12
C LYS A 33 -4.10 1.31 6.01
N THR A 34 -3.86 2.60 6.17
CA THR A 34 -4.07 3.56 5.10
C THR A 34 -2.86 3.60 4.18
N PHE A 35 -3.08 3.99 2.94
CA PHE A 35 -2.03 4.25 1.96
C PHE A 35 -2.42 5.43 1.08
N THR A 36 -1.43 6.15 0.58
CA THR A 36 -1.67 7.36 -0.20
C THR A 36 -1.25 7.16 -1.65
N LEU A 37 -2.18 7.38 -2.57
CA LEU A 37 -1.92 7.41 -4.01
C LEU A 37 -1.86 8.86 -4.48
N ALA A 38 -0.71 9.26 -5.02
CA ALA A 38 -0.59 10.50 -5.78
C ALA A 38 -1.44 10.42 -7.07
N PRO A 39 -1.74 11.54 -7.74
CA PRO A 39 -2.36 11.51 -9.08
C PRO A 39 -1.59 10.61 -10.04
N GLY A 40 -2.29 9.69 -10.71
CA GLY A 40 -1.66 8.67 -11.57
C GLY A 40 -0.86 7.58 -10.83
N GLY A 41 -0.84 7.60 -9.50
CA GLY A 41 -0.23 6.58 -8.66
C GLY A 41 -1.01 5.26 -8.71
N THR A 42 -0.30 4.17 -8.50
CA THR A 42 -0.88 2.82 -8.47
C THR A 42 -0.58 2.12 -7.15
N ALA A 43 -1.44 1.19 -6.74
CA ALA A 43 -1.14 0.24 -5.67
C ALA A 43 -1.50 -1.18 -6.07
N SER A 44 -0.67 -2.13 -5.65
CA SER A 44 -1.00 -3.56 -5.63
C SER A 44 -1.46 -3.92 -4.23
N VAL A 45 -2.68 -4.42 -4.10
CA VAL A 45 -3.28 -4.85 -2.83
C VAL A 45 -3.44 -6.36 -2.85
N SER A 46 -2.64 -7.06 -2.05
CA SER A 46 -2.87 -8.48 -1.76
C SER A 46 -4.02 -8.61 -0.78
N TYR A 47 -4.86 -9.62 -0.94
CA TYR A 47 -6.00 -9.87 -0.07
C TYR A 47 -6.21 -11.37 0.16
N GLU A 48 -6.92 -11.67 1.24
CA GLU A 48 -7.50 -12.97 1.52
C GLU A 48 -9.00 -12.82 1.73
N ALA A 49 -9.75 -13.88 1.43
CA ALA A 49 -11.19 -13.88 1.56
C ALA A 49 -11.73 -15.26 1.93
N PHE A 50 -12.76 -15.25 2.78
CA PHE A 50 -13.52 -16.42 3.24
C PHE A 50 -14.85 -16.51 2.51
N CYS A 51 -15.38 -17.72 2.41
CA CYS A 51 -16.67 -17.99 1.81
C CYS A 51 -17.81 -17.32 2.61
N LEU A 52 -18.79 -16.73 1.93
CA LEU A 52 -19.93 -16.03 2.58
C LEU A 52 -21.25 -16.82 2.48
N ASP A 53 -21.47 -17.53 1.37
CA ASP A 53 -22.75 -18.16 1.03
C ASP A 53 -22.68 -19.69 1.18
N PHE A 54 -22.91 -20.20 2.39
CA PHE A 54 -22.83 -21.64 2.67
C PHE A 54 -23.70 -22.49 1.72
N GLY A 55 -23.22 -23.70 1.42
CA GLY A 55 -23.88 -24.65 0.51
C GLY A 55 -23.58 -24.44 -0.98
N LYS A 56 -22.93 -23.33 -1.35
CA LYS A 56 -22.45 -23.07 -2.71
C LYS A 56 -21.02 -23.55 -2.93
N LYS A 57 -20.59 -23.64 -4.19
CA LYS A 57 -19.21 -24.06 -4.53
C LYS A 57 -18.20 -22.95 -4.25
N PHE A 58 -16.96 -23.30 -3.96
CA PHE A 58 -15.90 -22.32 -3.95
C PHE A 58 -15.73 -21.70 -5.35
N PRO A 59 -15.64 -20.37 -5.48
CA PRO A 59 -15.56 -19.74 -6.79
C PRO A 59 -14.24 -20.03 -7.49
N VAL A 60 -14.31 -20.39 -8.78
CA VAL A 60 -13.13 -20.47 -9.66
C VAL A 60 -12.60 -19.08 -10.04
N SER A 61 -13.45 -18.06 -9.95
CA SER A 61 -13.13 -16.65 -10.21
C SER A 61 -14.07 -15.75 -9.43
N VAL A 62 -13.60 -14.56 -9.09
CA VAL A 62 -14.41 -13.50 -8.47
C VAL A 62 -14.39 -12.24 -9.35
N ASN A 63 -15.29 -11.30 -9.08
CA ASN A 63 -15.31 -9.97 -9.65
C ASN A 63 -14.63 -8.99 -8.71
N ALA A 64 -14.26 -7.81 -9.22
CA ALA A 64 -13.80 -6.71 -8.39
C ALA A 64 -14.86 -6.38 -7.32
N PRO A 65 -14.45 -6.09 -6.08
CA PRO A 65 -15.40 -5.86 -5.00
C PRO A 65 -16.19 -4.57 -5.17
N SER A 66 -17.44 -4.59 -4.71
CA SER A 66 -18.40 -3.50 -4.91
C SER A 66 -19.12 -3.05 -3.63
N ARG A 67 -19.01 -3.83 -2.55
CA ARG A 67 -19.67 -3.55 -1.27
C ARG A 67 -18.89 -4.12 -0.09
N VAL A 68 -19.28 -3.72 1.11
CA VAL A 68 -18.89 -4.38 2.38
C VAL A 68 -19.99 -5.33 2.84
N ALA A 69 -19.61 -6.35 3.61
CA ALA A 69 -20.52 -7.30 4.24
C ALA A 69 -21.31 -6.64 5.38
N ASP A 70 -22.28 -7.34 5.94
CA ASP A 70 -23.00 -6.84 7.12
C ASP A 70 -22.06 -6.67 8.32
N ALA A 71 -22.40 -5.73 9.22
CA ALA A 71 -21.55 -5.38 10.35
C ALA A 71 -21.19 -6.60 11.24
N LYS A 72 -22.12 -7.55 11.42
CA LYS A 72 -21.85 -8.80 12.16
C LYS A 72 -20.71 -9.62 11.54
N ILE A 73 -20.64 -9.71 10.21
CA ILE A 73 -19.57 -10.40 9.49
C ILE A 73 -18.26 -9.60 9.54
N GLN A 74 -18.33 -8.28 9.37
CA GLN A 74 -17.16 -7.41 9.48
C GLN A 74 -16.51 -7.53 10.87
N ASN A 75 -17.32 -7.51 11.93
CA ASN A 75 -16.86 -7.62 13.31
C ASN A 75 -16.25 -9.00 13.60
N ALA A 76 -16.91 -10.07 13.15
CA ALA A 76 -16.40 -11.43 13.30
C ALA A 76 -15.06 -11.62 12.59
N LEU A 77 -14.95 -11.15 11.33
CA LEU A 77 -13.71 -11.20 10.58
C LEU A 77 -12.62 -10.37 11.25
N TYR A 78 -12.92 -9.13 11.66
CA TYR A 78 -11.97 -8.28 12.37
C TYR A 78 -11.48 -8.94 13.67
N TYR A 79 -12.39 -9.49 14.48
CA TYR A 79 -12.05 -10.20 15.70
C TYR A 79 -11.13 -11.39 15.42
N GLY A 80 -11.49 -12.23 14.44
CA GLY A 80 -10.67 -13.37 14.03
C GLY A 80 -9.26 -12.96 13.64
N LEU A 81 -9.12 -11.87 12.88
CA LEU A 81 -7.83 -11.31 12.49
C LEU A 81 -7.01 -10.84 13.71
N THR A 82 -7.65 -10.20 14.69
CA THR A 82 -6.98 -9.75 15.92
C THR A 82 -6.44 -10.90 16.77
N LYS A 83 -7.07 -12.07 16.66
CA LYS A 83 -6.69 -13.31 17.36
C LYS A 83 -5.80 -14.22 16.52
N ASN A 84 -5.49 -13.85 15.27
CA ASN A 84 -4.77 -14.66 14.29
C ASN A 84 -5.49 -15.96 13.86
N TYR A 85 -6.83 -16.03 14.03
CA TYR A 85 -7.61 -17.21 13.68
C TYR A 85 -7.67 -17.48 12.17
N GLN A 86 -7.40 -16.51 11.31
CA GLN A 86 -7.19 -16.75 9.88
C GLN A 86 -6.04 -17.71 9.59
N THR A 87 -5.10 -17.86 10.52
CA THR A 87 -3.95 -18.76 10.41
C THR A 87 -4.10 -19.98 11.30
N SER A 88 -4.42 -19.78 12.58
CA SER A 88 -4.44 -20.87 13.56
C SER A 88 -5.71 -21.74 13.49
N ASP A 89 -6.85 -21.12 13.18
CA ASP A 89 -8.19 -21.73 13.31
C ASP A 89 -9.10 -21.31 12.14
N ALA A 90 -8.55 -21.30 10.92
CA ALA A 90 -9.20 -20.70 9.75
C ALA A 90 -10.59 -21.32 9.46
N ARG A 91 -10.76 -22.61 9.74
CA ARG A 91 -12.02 -23.32 9.57
C ARG A 91 -13.08 -22.89 10.60
N GLU A 92 -12.67 -22.59 11.83
CA GLU A 92 -13.58 -22.07 12.86
C GLU A 92 -14.01 -20.63 12.55
N LEU A 93 -13.08 -19.81 12.03
CA LEU A 93 -13.42 -18.48 11.50
C LEU A 93 -14.43 -18.57 10.35
N GLN A 94 -14.24 -19.51 9.43
CA GLN A 94 -15.18 -19.76 8.35
C GLN A 94 -16.57 -20.17 8.87
N TYR A 95 -16.65 -21.07 9.84
CA TYR A 95 -17.93 -21.49 10.41
C TYR A 95 -18.66 -20.34 11.09
N ALA A 96 -17.94 -19.51 11.85
CA ALA A 96 -18.53 -18.32 12.45
C ALA A 96 -19.11 -17.36 11.37
N ILE A 97 -18.41 -17.18 10.25
CA ILE A 97 -18.90 -16.35 9.13
C ILE A 97 -20.20 -16.91 8.55
N TRP A 98 -20.27 -18.23 8.28
CA TRP A 98 -21.47 -18.84 7.71
C TRP A 98 -22.67 -18.86 8.66
N GLU A 99 -22.45 -19.11 9.95
CA GLU A 99 -23.53 -19.05 10.94
C GLU A 99 -24.05 -17.62 11.12
N LEU A 100 -23.15 -16.62 11.05
CA LEU A 100 -23.55 -15.21 11.08
C LEU A 100 -24.19 -14.74 9.78
N SER A 101 -23.94 -15.39 8.64
CA SER A 101 -24.64 -15.08 7.39
C SER A 101 -26.07 -15.63 7.35
N GLU A 102 -26.53 -16.22 8.47
CA GLU A 102 -27.86 -16.81 8.64
C GLU A 102 -28.14 -17.95 7.66
N ALA A 103 -27.08 -18.63 7.20
CA ALA A 103 -27.23 -19.81 6.38
C ALA A 103 -27.82 -20.97 7.19
N GLU A 104 -28.72 -21.72 6.57
CA GLU A 104 -29.30 -22.92 7.16
C GLU A 104 -28.35 -24.11 7.04
N ASN A 105 -28.44 -25.05 7.98
CA ASN A 105 -27.70 -26.33 7.96
C ASN A 105 -26.17 -26.20 7.92
N VAL A 106 -25.62 -25.08 8.41
CA VAL A 106 -24.17 -24.96 8.63
C VAL A 106 -23.73 -26.04 9.63
N PRO A 107 -22.65 -26.79 9.37
CA PRO A 107 -22.13 -27.78 10.30
C PRO A 107 -21.91 -27.19 11.69
N GLN A 108 -22.10 -28.01 12.72
CA GLN A 108 -21.88 -27.56 14.09
C GLN A 108 -20.44 -27.07 14.27
N SER A 109 -20.31 -25.81 14.68
CA SER A 109 -19.03 -25.14 14.92
C SER A 109 -18.42 -25.52 16.27
N GLY A 110 -17.12 -25.30 16.45
CA GLY A 110 -16.44 -25.47 17.74
C GLY A 110 -16.53 -24.24 18.64
N ASP A 111 -15.80 -24.30 19.77
CA ASP A 111 -15.76 -23.24 20.78
C ASP A 111 -15.17 -21.93 20.24
N VAL A 112 -14.19 -22.00 19.33
CA VAL A 112 -13.57 -20.82 18.71
C VAL A 112 -14.58 -20.06 17.85
N ALA A 113 -15.37 -20.76 17.04
CA ALA A 113 -16.45 -20.13 16.28
C ALA A 113 -17.50 -19.51 17.21
N ALA A 114 -17.85 -20.15 18.31
CA ALA A 114 -18.75 -19.59 19.32
C ALA A 114 -18.19 -18.30 19.95
N GLU A 115 -16.89 -18.26 20.27
CA GLU A 115 -16.17 -17.06 20.74
C GLU A 115 -16.26 -15.93 19.71
N ILE A 116 -15.97 -16.21 18.44
CA ILE A 116 -16.00 -15.22 17.36
C ILE A 116 -17.42 -14.64 17.20
N LYS A 117 -18.45 -15.48 17.23
CA LYS A 117 -19.85 -15.03 17.12
C LYS A 117 -20.30 -14.18 18.30
N ALA A 118 -19.82 -14.50 19.50
CA ALA A 118 -20.12 -13.76 20.72
C ALA A 118 -19.32 -12.45 20.85
N ALA A 119 -18.31 -12.24 20.00
CA ALA A 119 -17.46 -11.06 20.06
C ALA A 119 -18.26 -9.79 19.79
N THR A 120 -18.16 -8.83 20.71
CA THR A 120 -18.76 -7.49 20.58
C THR A 120 -17.79 -6.45 20.02
N THR A 121 -16.55 -6.86 19.73
CA THR A 121 -15.51 -6.00 19.17
C THR A 121 -15.92 -5.53 17.78
N ALA A 122 -16.27 -4.25 17.69
CA ALA A 122 -16.56 -3.64 16.40
C ALA A 122 -15.27 -3.52 15.56
N ALA A 123 -15.39 -3.77 14.27
CA ALA A 123 -14.36 -3.37 13.33
C ALA A 123 -14.15 -1.85 13.45
N PRO A 124 -12.89 -1.36 13.52
CA PRO A 124 -12.62 0.06 13.67
C PRO A 124 -13.14 0.81 12.44
N ALA A 125 -13.58 2.05 12.66
CA ALA A 125 -13.87 2.94 11.54
C ALA A 125 -12.63 3.10 10.66
N LEU A 126 -12.84 3.15 9.35
CA LEU A 126 -11.77 3.36 8.38
C LEU A 126 -11.09 4.71 8.63
N ALA A 127 -9.76 4.69 8.69
CA ALA A 127 -8.98 5.90 8.56
C ALA A 127 -8.84 6.23 7.07
N GLY A 128 -9.33 7.39 6.63
CA GLY A 128 -9.30 7.79 5.22
C GLY A 128 -10.50 7.33 4.39
N THR A 129 -10.37 7.40 3.07
CA THR A 129 -11.46 7.07 2.14
C THR A 129 -11.47 5.57 1.87
N SER A 130 -12.64 4.93 1.91
CA SER A 130 -12.78 3.54 1.48
C SER A 130 -12.37 3.41 0.01
N VAL A 131 -11.59 2.39 -0.32
CA VAL A 131 -11.31 2.02 -1.72
C VAL A 131 -12.61 1.84 -2.51
N LEU A 132 -13.65 1.27 -1.90
CA LEU A 132 -14.94 1.03 -2.56
C LEU A 132 -15.68 2.35 -2.84
N ASP A 133 -15.61 3.31 -1.92
CA ASP A 133 -16.19 4.64 -2.13
C ASP A 133 -15.42 5.40 -3.23
N ALA A 134 -14.09 5.35 -3.21
CA ALA A 134 -13.26 5.99 -4.23
C ALA A 134 -13.49 5.42 -5.64
N VAL A 135 -13.77 4.11 -5.75
CA VAL A 135 -14.17 3.47 -7.02
C VAL A 135 -15.55 3.94 -7.46
N ARG A 136 -16.54 3.94 -6.56
CA ARG A 136 -17.89 4.42 -6.85
C ARG A 136 -17.89 5.88 -7.32
N ASP A 137 -17.03 6.70 -6.72
CA ASP A 137 -16.89 8.12 -7.03
C ASP A 137 -15.98 8.38 -8.25
N ASN A 138 -15.57 7.33 -8.97
CA ASN A 138 -14.69 7.38 -10.16
C ASN A 138 -13.32 8.05 -9.93
N LYS A 139 -12.85 8.09 -8.69
CA LYS A 139 -11.53 8.62 -8.33
C LYS A 139 -10.42 7.57 -8.44
N VAL A 140 -10.80 6.29 -8.35
CA VAL A 140 -9.88 5.16 -8.43
C VAL A 140 -10.43 4.13 -9.40
N LYS A 141 -9.59 3.63 -10.29
CA LYS A 141 -9.86 2.44 -11.08
C LYS A 141 -9.35 1.22 -10.32
N LEU A 142 -10.21 0.22 -10.18
CA LEU A 142 -9.91 -1.04 -9.50
C LEU A 142 -9.96 -2.20 -10.49
N THR A 143 -8.89 -3.00 -10.52
CA THR A 143 -8.76 -4.19 -11.38
C THR A 143 -8.44 -5.40 -10.52
N LEU A 144 -9.15 -6.50 -10.74
CA LEU A 144 -8.80 -7.80 -10.17
C LEU A 144 -7.73 -8.46 -11.04
N ASN A 145 -6.62 -8.87 -10.43
CA ASN A 145 -5.51 -9.49 -11.16
C ASN A 145 -5.49 -11.00 -10.98
N THR A 146 -5.54 -11.47 -9.73
CA THR A 146 -5.44 -12.90 -9.40
C THR A 146 -6.45 -13.32 -8.35
N TRP A 147 -6.83 -14.59 -8.41
CA TRP A 147 -7.66 -15.28 -7.43
C TRP A 147 -7.26 -16.76 -7.42
N GLU A 148 -6.98 -17.31 -6.24
CA GLU A 148 -6.69 -18.73 -6.06
C GLU A 148 -7.12 -19.22 -4.67
N PRO A 149 -7.53 -20.49 -4.53
CA PRO A 149 -7.80 -21.08 -3.23
C PRO A 149 -6.53 -21.19 -2.38
N ILE A 150 -6.71 -21.19 -1.05
CA ILE A 150 -5.63 -21.49 -0.11
C ILE A 150 -5.88 -22.87 0.51
N GLY A 151 -4.82 -23.68 0.59
CA GLY A 151 -4.87 -24.97 1.26
C GLY A 151 -5.48 -26.09 0.42
N ALA A 152 -5.73 -27.22 1.07
CA ALA A 152 -6.41 -28.37 0.49
C ALA A 152 -7.92 -28.27 0.71
N LYS A 153 -8.68 -28.93 -0.16
CA LYS A 153 -10.13 -29.09 0.02
C LYS A 153 -10.43 -29.84 1.32
N VAL A 154 -11.48 -29.42 2.01
CA VAL A 154 -11.95 -30.03 3.25
C VAL A 154 -13.41 -30.41 3.13
N ASP A 155 -13.87 -31.31 4.00
CA ASP A 155 -15.28 -31.62 4.12
C ASP A 155 -16.03 -30.47 4.82
N LEU A 156 -17.01 -29.90 4.11
CA LEU A 156 -17.87 -28.80 4.53
C LEU A 156 -19.33 -29.29 4.71
N GLY A 157 -19.54 -30.60 4.87
CA GLY A 157 -20.83 -31.24 5.01
C GLY A 157 -21.40 -31.67 3.66
N ALA A 158 -22.01 -30.74 2.92
CA ALA A 158 -22.67 -31.07 1.64
C ALA A 158 -21.69 -31.19 0.46
N LEU A 159 -20.47 -30.68 0.60
CA LEU A 159 -19.44 -30.70 -0.43
C LEU A 159 -18.04 -30.78 0.18
N THR A 160 -17.10 -31.34 -0.58
CA THR A 160 -15.66 -31.27 -0.28
C THR A 160 -15.03 -30.19 -1.15
N ASP A 161 -14.64 -29.06 -0.54
CA ASP A 161 -14.12 -27.91 -1.29
C ASP A 161 -13.19 -27.02 -0.46
N ASN A 162 -12.63 -26.00 -1.10
CA ASN A 162 -11.94 -24.93 -0.39
C ASN A 162 -12.95 -23.99 0.26
N PHE A 163 -12.54 -23.26 1.29
CA PHE A 163 -13.39 -22.29 1.97
C PHE A 163 -12.78 -20.90 2.08
N TYR A 164 -11.51 -20.75 1.70
CA TYR A 164 -10.81 -19.48 1.73
C TYR A 164 -9.81 -19.40 0.58
N GLY A 165 -9.56 -18.19 0.12
CA GLY A 165 -8.73 -17.90 -1.04
C GLY A 165 -7.98 -16.60 -0.89
N LYS A 166 -7.05 -16.36 -1.80
CA LYS A 166 -6.24 -15.15 -1.86
C LYS A 166 -6.18 -14.62 -3.28
N GLY A 167 -5.83 -13.34 -3.38
CA GLY A 167 -5.68 -12.71 -4.67
C GLY A 167 -4.95 -11.39 -4.59
N THR A 168 -4.90 -10.71 -5.73
CA THR A 168 -4.32 -9.37 -5.85
C THR A 168 -5.23 -8.45 -6.64
N LEU A 169 -5.30 -7.20 -6.21
CA LEU A 169 -5.99 -6.10 -6.87
C LEU A 169 -4.98 -5.05 -7.30
N THR A 170 -5.21 -4.39 -8.44
CA THR A 170 -4.53 -3.15 -8.80
C THR A 170 -5.50 -1.99 -8.65
N LEU A 171 -5.04 -0.99 -7.90
CA LEU A 171 -5.68 0.32 -7.78
C LEU A 171 -4.88 1.33 -8.59
N GLU A 172 -5.56 2.22 -9.29
CA GLU A 172 -4.98 3.34 -10.01
C GLU A 172 -5.76 4.60 -9.63
N ASN A 173 -5.07 5.62 -9.11
CA ASN A 173 -5.67 6.91 -8.86
C ASN A 173 -5.85 7.67 -10.18
N THR A 174 -7.09 7.72 -10.66
CA THR A 174 -7.49 8.39 -11.90
C THR A 174 -7.86 9.87 -11.68
N SER A 175 -7.84 10.33 -10.43
CA SER A 175 -8.08 11.73 -10.08
C SER A 175 -6.83 12.60 -10.17
N GLN A 176 -7.02 13.92 -10.08
CA GLN A 176 -5.92 14.91 -10.00
C GLN A 176 -5.53 15.22 -8.55
N GLU A 177 -6.14 14.54 -7.57
CA GLU A 177 -5.92 14.75 -6.14
C GLU A 177 -5.11 13.60 -5.56
N SER A 178 -4.34 13.88 -4.49
CA SER A 178 -3.75 12.82 -3.67
C SER A 178 -4.84 12.18 -2.81
N LEU A 179 -4.94 10.85 -2.81
CA LEU A 179 -5.98 10.11 -2.11
C LEU A 179 -5.38 9.24 -1.02
N THR A 180 -5.78 9.46 0.23
CA THR A 180 -5.51 8.52 1.34
C THR A 180 -6.65 7.52 1.41
N LEU A 181 -6.32 6.27 1.08
CA LEU A 181 -7.24 5.16 0.90
C LEU A 181 -7.02 4.07 1.94
N ALA A 182 -8.07 3.31 2.24
CA ALA A 182 -7.99 2.09 3.02
C ALA A 182 -8.98 1.05 2.48
N MET A 183 -8.59 -0.23 2.55
CA MET A 183 -9.45 -1.34 2.16
C MET A 183 -10.28 -1.78 3.38
N PRO A 184 -11.62 -1.74 3.33
CA PRO A 184 -12.46 -2.20 4.44
C PRO A 184 -12.24 -3.68 4.76
N VAL A 185 -12.24 -4.03 6.05
CA VAL A 185 -12.46 -5.42 6.46
C VAL A 185 -13.89 -5.79 6.11
N GLY A 186 -14.05 -7.01 5.61
CA GLY A 186 -15.32 -7.50 5.13
C GLY A 186 -15.70 -6.96 3.76
N THR A 187 -14.71 -6.58 2.95
CA THR A 187 -14.94 -6.27 1.55
C THR A 187 -15.45 -7.50 0.81
N VAL A 188 -16.56 -7.38 0.08
CA VAL A 188 -17.19 -8.52 -0.59
C VAL A 188 -16.81 -8.59 -2.07
N PHE A 189 -16.21 -9.71 -2.44
CA PHE A 189 -15.93 -10.11 -3.82
C PHE A 189 -17.09 -10.96 -4.33
N GLN A 190 -17.77 -10.46 -5.36
CA GLN A 190 -18.92 -11.14 -5.95
C GLN A 190 -18.47 -12.21 -6.94
N THR A 191 -19.26 -13.25 -7.12
CA THR A 191 -19.01 -14.26 -8.16
C THR A 191 -19.72 -13.89 -9.46
N PRO A 192 -19.21 -14.33 -10.63
CA PRO A 192 -19.88 -14.12 -11.90
C PRO A 192 -21.11 -15.02 -12.07
N ASP A 193 -21.19 -16.12 -11.33
CA ASP A 193 -22.28 -17.10 -11.37
C ASP A 193 -22.99 -17.23 -10.02
N ALA A 194 -24.23 -17.74 -10.05
CA ALA A 194 -25.07 -17.88 -8.85
C ALA A 194 -24.76 -19.14 -8.01
N GLU A 195 -24.05 -20.11 -8.58
CA GLU A 195 -23.72 -21.40 -7.94
C GLU A 195 -22.49 -21.31 -7.02
N SER A 196 -21.66 -20.29 -7.21
CA SER A 196 -20.46 -20.05 -6.44
C SER A 196 -20.72 -19.12 -5.26
N GLN A 197 -19.95 -19.27 -4.18
CA GLN A 197 -20.07 -18.41 -3.00
C GLN A 197 -19.43 -17.05 -3.26
N ASN A 198 -20.12 -15.97 -2.89
CA ASN A 198 -19.45 -14.69 -2.67
C ASN A 198 -18.38 -14.84 -1.60
N MET A 199 -17.35 -14.00 -1.65
CA MET A 199 -16.23 -14.05 -0.72
C MET A 199 -16.14 -12.76 0.09
N VAL A 200 -15.92 -12.87 1.39
CA VAL A 200 -15.72 -11.74 2.30
C VAL A 200 -14.26 -11.67 2.73
N GLY A 201 -13.62 -10.53 2.47
CA GLY A 201 -12.16 -10.45 2.56
C GLY A 201 -11.62 -9.20 3.22
N TYR A 202 -10.30 -9.19 3.31
CA TYR A 202 -9.48 -8.16 3.93
C TYR A 202 -8.14 -8.06 3.20
N ALA A 203 -7.55 -6.86 3.15
CA ALA A 203 -6.22 -6.68 2.54
C ALA A 203 -5.15 -7.30 3.43
N THR A 204 -4.19 -8.04 2.89
CA THR A 204 -3.05 -8.59 3.66
C THR A 204 -1.78 -7.77 3.49
N ASN A 205 -1.63 -7.12 2.34
CA ASN A 205 -0.48 -6.29 2.03
C ASN A 205 -0.84 -5.23 0.99
N VAL A 206 -0.18 -4.07 1.06
CA VAL A 206 -0.34 -2.99 0.07
C VAL A 206 1.04 -2.50 -0.36
N GLN A 207 1.28 -2.49 -1.66
CA GLN A 207 2.49 -1.94 -2.26
C GLN A 207 2.11 -0.75 -3.13
N VAL A 208 2.58 0.44 -2.75
CA VAL A 208 2.31 1.69 -3.47
C VAL A 208 3.44 2.00 -4.43
N ASN A 209 3.09 2.38 -5.64
CA ASN A 209 3.98 2.94 -6.65
C ASN A 209 3.42 4.27 -7.14
N ASN A 210 3.92 5.37 -6.56
CA ASN A 210 3.59 6.72 -6.99
C ASN A 210 4.59 7.18 -8.06
N PRO A 211 4.14 7.92 -9.08
CA PRO A 211 5.06 8.56 -10.01
C PRO A 211 6.06 9.42 -9.22
N ALA A 212 7.32 9.41 -9.64
CA ALA A 212 8.34 10.25 -9.04
C ALA A 212 7.87 11.70 -9.12
N THR A 213 7.81 12.39 -7.98
CA THR A 213 7.69 13.85 -7.94
C THR A 213 9.01 14.43 -8.44
N THR A 214 9.24 14.40 -9.76
CA THR A 214 10.20 15.31 -10.37
C THR A 214 9.57 16.69 -10.26
N LEU A 215 9.86 17.37 -9.15
CA LEU A 215 9.79 18.82 -9.17
C LEU A 215 10.65 19.25 -10.37
N PRO A 216 10.16 20.11 -11.28
CA PRO A 216 11.07 20.72 -12.22
C PRO A 216 12.17 21.37 -11.37
N GLU A 217 13.40 20.90 -11.52
CA GLU A 217 14.53 21.65 -11.03
C GLU A 217 14.47 22.97 -11.80
N THR A 218 13.89 23.99 -11.17
CA THR A 218 14.28 25.35 -11.47
C THR A 218 15.70 25.53 -10.95
N SER A 219 16.67 24.81 -11.52
CA SER A 219 18.04 25.26 -11.65
C SER A 219 18.10 26.36 -12.72
N ALA A 220 17.15 27.29 -12.63
CA ALA A 220 17.19 28.56 -13.28
C ALA A 220 18.02 29.48 -12.37
N PHE A 221 19.29 29.64 -12.76
CA PHE A 221 20.15 30.76 -12.39
C PHE A 221 20.56 30.90 -10.91
N ASP A 222 21.42 30.00 -10.44
CA ASP A 222 22.34 30.30 -9.33
C ASP A 222 23.63 29.52 -9.64
N SER A 223 24.82 30.06 -9.85
CA SER A 223 25.38 31.38 -9.62
C SER A 223 26.68 31.49 -10.43
N ALA A 224 26.73 32.40 -11.41
CA ALA A 224 27.99 33.05 -11.78
C ALA A 224 27.75 34.52 -12.16
N PRO A 225 27.15 35.35 -11.27
CA PRO A 225 27.07 36.79 -11.51
C PRO A 225 28.47 37.44 -11.62
N SER A 226 29.52 36.76 -11.15
CA SER A 226 30.91 37.23 -11.24
C SER A 226 31.50 37.21 -12.66
N LEU A 227 31.06 36.30 -13.54
CA LEU A 227 31.60 36.22 -14.90
C LEU A 227 31.11 37.37 -15.79
N TRP A 228 29.84 37.75 -15.68
CA TRP A 228 29.29 38.88 -16.43
C TRP A 228 29.83 40.23 -15.93
N ILE A 229 30.00 40.40 -14.62
CA ILE A 229 30.65 41.60 -14.06
C ILE A 229 32.13 41.68 -14.51
N ALA A 230 32.85 40.56 -14.56
CA ALA A 230 34.23 40.52 -15.05
C ALA A 230 34.32 40.86 -16.55
N VAL A 231 33.39 40.37 -17.38
CA VAL A 231 33.38 40.64 -18.84
C VAL A 231 33.03 42.11 -19.11
N VAL A 232 32.02 42.66 -18.43
CA VAL A 232 31.65 44.08 -18.60
C VAL A 232 32.76 45.00 -18.05
N GLY A 233 33.36 44.66 -16.91
CA GLY A 233 34.49 45.41 -16.34
C GLY A 233 35.74 45.40 -17.24
N ALA A 234 36.07 44.25 -17.85
CA ALA A 234 37.17 44.13 -18.81
C ALA A 234 36.90 44.95 -20.08
N TYR A 235 35.67 44.98 -20.57
CA TYR A 235 35.29 45.77 -21.74
C TYR A 235 35.51 47.28 -21.50
N PHE A 236 35.07 47.83 -20.37
CA PHE A 236 35.28 49.25 -20.05
C PHE A 236 36.75 49.62 -19.86
N LEU A 237 37.59 48.71 -19.31
CA LEU A 237 39.02 48.95 -19.19
C LEU A 237 39.73 49.01 -20.56
N VAL A 238 39.38 48.11 -21.49
CA VAL A 238 39.96 48.10 -22.83
C VAL A 238 39.54 49.35 -23.61
N VAL A 239 38.25 49.72 -23.57
CA VAL A 239 37.75 50.93 -24.22
C VAL A 239 38.40 52.19 -23.63
N GLY A 240 38.52 52.28 -22.30
CA GLY A 240 39.20 53.40 -21.64
C GLY A 240 40.68 53.52 -22.01
N MET A 241 41.40 52.40 -22.14
CA MET A 241 42.80 52.40 -22.58
C MET A 241 42.95 52.82 -24.06
N MET A 242 42.04 52.43 -24.94
CA MET A 242 42.06 52.86 -26.34
C MET A 242 41.83 54.36 -26.47
N ILE A 243 40.86 54.93 -25.74
CA ILE A 243 40.58 56.38 -25.73
C ILE A 243 41.81 57.16 -25.22
N LYS A 244 42.45 56.71 -24.14
CA LYS A 244 43.66 57.35 -23.60
C LYS A 244 44.85 57.30 -24.58
N LYS A 245 45.00 56.21 -25.33
CA LYS A 245 46.05 56.08 -26.37
C LYS A 245 45.77 57.00 -27.55
N PHE A 246 44.51 57.12 -27.97
CA PHE A 246 44.10 58.03 -29.03
C PHE A 246 44.34 59.50 -28.65
N MET A 247 44.01 59.91 -27.42
CA MET A 247 44.26 61.27 -26.94
C MET A 247 45.74 61.65 -26.82
N ARG A 248 46.65 60.69 -26.67
CA ARG A 248 48.10 60.96 -26.64
C ARG A 248 48.72 61.16 -28.03
N SER A 249 48.07 60.72 -29.10
CA SER A 249 48.53 60.95 -30.48
C SER A 249 48.09 62.31 -31.06
N TYR A 250 47.31 63.10 -30.31
CA TYR A 250 46.84 64.44 -30.71
C TYR A 250 47.58 65.59 -30.00
N LYS A 251 48.74 65.32 -29.39
CA LYS A 251 49.70 66.32 -28.95
C LYS A 251 51.01 66.14 -29.72
#